data_AF-D8J352-F1
#
_entry.id   AF-D8J352-F1
#
_cell.length_a   1.000
_cell.length_b   1.000
_cell.length_c   1.000
_cell.angle_alpha   90.00
_cell.angle_beta   90.00
_cell.angle_gamma   90.00
#
_symmetry.space_group_name_H-M   'P 1'
#
loop_
_entity.id
_entity.type
_entity.pdbx_description
1 polymer ?
#
loop_
_entity_poly.entity_id
_entity_poly.type
_entity_poly.pdbx_seq_one_letter_code
_entity_poly.pdbx_strand_id
1 'polypeptide(L)'
;MSQSYNRGFIEDFGRWREFTAGMWAWIFHKFTGWVLVGYLFTHIAVLSTATVGTGVYTETLQSLESLFVVRVLEVGLLSVAVFHILNGVRLLMVDLGVGLEAQDKSFYAALIVTGLIAIASVPTFLEGVF
;
A
#
# COMPACT_ATOMS: atom_id res chain seq x y z
N MET A 1 -9.98 -36.81 -22.80
CA MET A 1 -11.35 -36.34 -22.54
C MET A 1 -11.25 -35.08 -21.69
N SER A 2 -11.69 -33.93 -22.19
CA SER A 2 -11.67 -32.68 -21.43
C SER A 2 -12.79 -32.68 -20.39
N GLN A 3 -12.42 -32.62 -19.12
CA GLN A 3 -13.39 -32.42 -18.03
C GLN A 3 -13.98 -31.02 -18.18
N SER A 4 -15.23 -30.91 -18.65
CA SER A 4 -15.94 -29.63 -18.68
C SER A 4 -16.33 -29.27 -17.25
N TYR A 5 -15.50 -28.44 -16.61
CA TYR A 5 -15.81 -27.92 -15.28
C TYR A 5 -17.12 -27.12 -15.34
N ASN A 6 -18.17 -27.60 -14.67
CA ASN A 6 -19.42 -26.85 -14.53
C ASN A 6 -19.15 -25.64 -13.61
N ARG A 7 -19.02 -24.45 -14.19
CA ARG A 7 -18.66 -23.22 -13.46
C ARG A 7 -19.86 -22.47 -12.86
N GLY A 8 -21.05 -23.10 -12.86
CA GLY A 8 -22.30 -22.46 -12.45
C GLY A 8 -22.78 -21.38 -13.44
N PHE A 9 -23.91 -20.74 -13.14
CA PHE A 9 -24.43 -19.62 -13.92
C PHE A 9 -23.58 -18.36 -13.69
N ILE A 10 -23.42 -17.53 -14.73
CA ILE A 10 -22.66 -16.27 -14.68
C ILE A 10 -23.28 -15.29 -13.67
N GLU A 11 -24.58 -15.43 -13.43
CA GLU A 11 -25.41 -14.60 -12.53
C GLU A 11 -25.30 -15.02 -11.05
N ASP A 12 -24.50 -16.04 -10.71
CA ASP A 12 -24.28 -16.42 -9.32
C ASP A 12 -23.35 -15.42 -8.62
N PHE A 13 -23.96 -14.37 -8.07
CA PHE A 13 -23.28 -13.33 -7.30
C PHE A 13 -22.61 -13.87 -6.02
N GLY A 14 -22.87 -15.12 -5.60
CA GLY A 14 -22.21 -15.76 -4.47
C GLY A 14 -20.70 -15.84 -4.62
N ARG A 15 -20.20 -16.02 -5.85
CA ARG A 15 -18.76 -16.06 -6.16
C ARG A 15 -18.04 -14.72 -5.94
N TRP A 16 -18.77 -13.61 -5.87
CA TRP A 16 -18.21 -12.28 -5.56
C TRP A 16 -18.26 -11.95 -4.07
N ARG A 17 -18.84 -12.84 -3.24
CA ARG A 17 -18.90 -12.67 -1.78
C ARG A 17 -17.75 -13.34 -1.05
N GLU A 18 -17.16 -14.38 -1.63
CA GLU A 18 -16.03 -15.12 -1.05
C GLU A 18 -14.71 -14.67 -1.66
N PHE A 19 -13.96 -13.87 -0.91
CA PHE A 19 -12.64 -13.42 -1.35
C PHE A 19 -11.54 -14.35 -0.85
N THR A 20 -10.78 -14.92 -1.79
CA THR A 20 -9.54 -15.66 -1.48
C THR A 20 -8.39 -14.70 -1.21
N ALA A 21 -7.33 -15.18 -0.54
CA ALA A 21 -6.14 -14.37 -0.24
C ALA A 21 -5.53 -13.71 -1.49
N GLY A 22 -5.49 -14.42 -2.62
CA GLY A 22 -5.04 -13.86 -3.90
C GLY A 22 -5.90 -12.72 -4.43
N MET A 23 -7.23 -12.78 -4.24
CA MET A 23 -8.13 -11.69 -4.63
C MET A 23 -7.91 -10.44 -3.77
N TRP A 24 -7.74 -10.60 -2.46
CA TRP A 24 -7.41 -9.50 -1.55
C TRP A 24 -6.05 -8.87 -1.89
N ALA A 25 -5.03 -9.70 -2.14
CA ALA A 25 -3.70 -9.26 -2.55
C ALA A 25 -3.77 -8.36 -3.81
N TRP A 26 -4.59 -8.76 -4.78
CA TRP A 26 -4.82 -7.99 -6.01
C TRP A 26 -5.55 -6.66 -5.75
N ILE A 27 -6.64 -6.67 -4.96
CA ILE A 27 -7.39 -5.45 -4.62
C ILE A 27 -6.46 -4.46 -3.92
N PHE A 28 -5.79 -4.90 -2.85
CA PHE A 28 -4.95 -4.03 -2.05
C PHE A 28 -3.78 -3.48 -2.86
N HIS A 29 -3.16 -4.28 -3.74
CA HIS A 29 -2.06 -3.78 -4.57
C HIS A 29 -2.49 -2.68 -5.54
N LYS A 30 -3.67 -2.82 -6.16
CA LYS A 30 -4.22 -1.76 -7.01
C LYS A 30 -4.58 -0.53 -6.21
N PHE A 31 -5.28 -0.71 -5.10
CA PHE A 31 -5.69 0.38 -4.23
C PHE A 31 -4.48 1.17 -3.72
N THR A 32 -3.46 0.50 -3.19
CA THR A 32 -2.24 1.19 -2.75
C THR A 32 -1.50 1.87 -3.89
N GLY A 33 -1.50 1.28 -5.10
CA GLY A 33 -0.96 1.94 -6.29
C GLY A 33 -1.66 3.26 -6.62
N TRP A 34 -3.00 3.28 -6.59
CA TRP A 34 -3.76 4.52 -6.80
C TRP A 34 -3.49 5.58 -5.73
N VAL A 35 -3.39 5.16 -4.46
CA VAL A 35 -3.03 6.07 -3.36
C VAL A 35 -1.64 6.67 -3.57
N LEU A 36 -0.64 5.85 -3.95
CA LEU A 36 0.72 6.34 -4.21
C LEU A 36 0.78 7.29 -5.40
N VAL A 37 0.06 7.00 -6.49
CA VAL A 37 -0.05 7.93 -7.63
C VAL A 37 -0.67 9.26 -7.20
N GLY A 38 -1.75 9.22 -6.41
CA GLY A 38 -2.36 10.43 -5.85
C GLY A 38 -1.38 11.21 -4.98
N TYR A 39 -0.64 10.52 -4.11
CA TYR A 39 0.38 11.11 -3.25
C TYR A 39 1.48 11.80 -4.07
N LEU A 40 1.94 11.22 -5.18
CA LEU A 40 3.00 11.79 -6.00
C LEU A 40 2.69 13.22 -6.47
N PHE A 41 1.43 13.54 -6.79
CA PHE A 41 1.05 14.92 -7.13
C PHE A 41 1.29 15.89 -5.97
N THR A 42 0.87 15.51 -4.76
CA THR A 42 1.10 16.33 -3.56
C THR A 42 2.58 16.41 -3.19
N HIS A 43 3.30 15.30 -3.35
CA HIS A 43 4.73 15.20 -3.03
C HIS A 43 5.57 16.09 -3.94
N ILE A 44 5.31 16.06 -5.24
CA ILE A 44 5.97 16.92 -6.22
C ILE A 44 5.64 18.39 -5.95
N ALA A 45 4.40 18.72 -5.58
CA ALA A 45 4.02 20.08 -5.23
C ALA A 45 4.83 20.62 -4.04
N VAL A 46 4.96 19.84 -2.95
CA VAL A 46 5.79 20.23 -1.79
C VAL A 46 7.26 20.33 -2.17
N LEU A 47 7.83 19.35 -2.87
CA LEU A 47 9.23 19.40 -3.33
C LEU A 47 9.51 20.58 -4.27
N SER A 48 8.54 21.00 -5.08
CA SER A 48 8.71 22.14 -6.00
C SER A 48 9.00 23.45 -5.25
N THR A 49 8.54 23.61 -4.01
CA THR A 49 8.83 24.80 -3.19
C THR A 49 10.31 24.96 -2.88
N ALA A 50 11.09 23.86 -2.91
CA ALA A 50 12.55 23.91 -2.77
C ALA A 50 13.24 24.64 -3.93
N THR A 51 12.60 24.71 -5.10
CA THR A 51 13.11 25.47 -6.24
C THR A 51 12.92 26.99 -6.09
N VAL A 52 11.98 27.42 -5.26
CA VAL A 52 11.73 28.83 -4.95
C VAL A 52 12.73 29.32 -3.90
N GLY A 53 13.00 28.50 -2.88
CA GLY A 53 14.00 28.79 -1.87
C GLY A 53 13.94 27.81 -0.71
N THR A 54 15.09 27.53 -0.11
CA THR A 54 15.21 26.57 1.01
C THR A 54 14.36 26.97 2.23
N GLY A 55 14.19 28.27 2.47
CA GLY A 55 13.31 28.80 3.53
C GLY A 55 11.84 28.47 3.29
N VAL A 56 11.34 28.67 2.05
CA VAL A 56 9.95 28.39 1.68
C VAL A 56 9.62 26.90 1.80
N TYR A 57 10.55 26.04 1.37
CA TYR A 57 10.40 24.59 1.52
C TYR A 57 10.30 24.17 2.99
N THR A 58 11.20 24.69 3.82
CA THR A 58 11.23 24.37 5.25
C THR A 58 9.96 24.84 5.95
N GLU A 59 9.50 26.06 5.67
CA GLU A 59 8.26 26.61 6.23
C GLU A 59 7.02 25.83 5.78
N THR A 60 6.95 25.45 4.50
CA THR A 60 5.85 24.63 3.96
C THR A 60 5.80 23.28 4.66
N LEU A 61 6.95 22.62 4.80
CA LEU A 61 7.06 21.32 5.45
C LEU A 61 6.65 21.40 6.92
N GLN A 62 7.20 22.36 7.67
CA GLN A 62 6.85 22.59 9.08
C GLN A 62 5.35 22.89 9.26
N SER A 63 4.76 23.66 8.35
CA SER A 63 3.32 23.97 8.39
C SER A 63 2.47 22.72 8.21
N LEU A 64 2.82 21.84 7.26
CA LEU A 64 2.12 20.57 7.05
C LEU A 64 2.30 19.63 8.25
N GLU A 65 3.53 19.52 8.73
CA GLU A 65 3.92 18.68 9.87
C GLU A 65 3.26 19.11 11.20
N SER A 66 2.88 20.38 11.33
CA SER A 66 2.12 20.88 12.49
C SER A 66 0.68 20.34 12.55
N LEU A 67 0.16 19.81 11.43
CA LEU A 67 -1.19 19.28 11.35
C LEU A 67 -1.19 17.81 11.79
N PHE A 68 -1.91 17.51 12.87
CA PHE A 68 -2.07 16.14 13.37
C PHE A 68 -2.52 15.14 12.29
N VAL A 69 -3.46 15.55 11.43
CA VAL A 69 -3.96 14.72 10.34
C VAL A 69 -2.85 14.35 9.35
N VAL A 70 -1.92 15.25 9.05
CA VAL A 70 -0.80 14.97 8.14
C VAL A 70 0.11 13.92 8.76
N ARG A 71 0.43 14.02 10.05
CA ARG A 71 1.24 13.01 10.76
C ARG A 71 0.62 11.61 10.71
N VAL A 72 -0.69 11.52 10.90
CA VAL A 72 -1.42 10.25 10.76
C VAL A 72 -1.38 9.74 9.32
N LEU A 73 -1.55 10.63 8.34
CA LEU A 73 -1.46 10.29 6.92
C LEU A 73 -0.04 9.83 6.52
N GLU A 74 1.02 10.33 7.15
CA GLU A 74 2.40 9.88 6.90
C GLU A 74 2.61 8.42 7.34
N VAL A 75 2.09 8.02 8.50
CA VAL A 75 2.10 6.61 8.93
C VAL A 75 1.28 5.74 7.97
N GLY A 76 0.12 6.22 7.54
CA GLY A 76 -0.71 5.54 6.54
C GLY A 76 0.01 5.39 5.20
N LEU A 77 0.67 6.45 4.73
CA LEU A 77 1.43 6.45 3.49
C LEU A 77 2.62 5.48 3.54
N LEU A 78 3.36 5.45 4.64
CA LEU A 78 4.43 4.46 4.85
C LEU A 78 3.87 3.04 4.74
N SER A 79 2.74 2.77 5.40
CA SER A 79 2.08 1.47 5.38
C SER A 79 1.68 1.07 3.96
N VAL A 80 1.07 2.00 3.21
CA VAL A 80 0.69 1.84 1.80
C VAL A 80 1.90 1.53 0.93
N ALA A 81 2.99 2.29 1.07
CA ALA A 81 4.21 2.13 0.29
C ALA A 81 4.87 0.77 0.56
N VAL A 82 5.04 0.40 1.83
CA VAL A 82 5.66 -0.86 2.24
C VAL A 82 4.85 -2.05 1.72
N PHE A 83 3.53 -2.05 1.91
CA PHE A 83 2.69 -3.12 1.37
C PHE A 83 2.77 -3.21 -0.16
N HIS A 84 2.71 -2.06 -0.85
CA HIS A 84 2.77 -2.02 -2.31
C HIS A 84 4.08 -2.64 -2.84
N ILE A 85 5.21 -2.31 -2.21
CA ILE A 85 6.53 -2.85 -2.55
C ILE A 85 6.58 -4.36 -2.26
N LEU A 86 6.22 -4.80 -1.06
CA LEU A 86 6.28 -6.22 -0.68
C LEU A 86 5.38 -7.08 -1.56
N ASN A 87 4.15 -6.63 -1.84
CA ASN A 87 3.25 -7.36 -2.71
C ASN A 87 3.70 -7.29 -4.19
N GLY A 88 4.30 -6.18 -4.64
CA GLY A 88 4.91 -6.09 -5.96
C GLY A 88 6.07 -7.08 -6.14
N VAL A 89 6.94 -7.21 -5.14
CA VAL A 89 8.01 -8.22 -5.13
C VAL A 89 7.44 -9.63 -5.13
N ARG A 90 6.38 -9.90 -4.35
CA ARG A 90 5.67 -11.19 -4.39
C ARG A 90 5.17 -11.51 -5.82
N LEU A 91 4.56 -10.54 -6.50
CA LEU A 91 4.10 -10.71 -7.89
C LEU A 91 5.27 -11.00 -8.83
N LEU A 92 6.37 -10.24 -8.74
CA LEU A 92 7.58 -10.47 -9.53
C LEU A 92 8.12 -11.90 -9.32
N MET A 93 8.19 -12.38 -8.08
CA MET A 93 8.68 -13.72 -7.76
C MET A 93 7.77 -14.80 -8.38
N VAL A 94 6.45 -14.59 -8.30
CA VAL A 94 5.45 -15.47 -8.94
C VAL A 94 5.61 -15.49 -10.46
N ASP A 95 5.83 -14.34 -11.09
CA ASP A 95 6.02 -14.24 -12.54
C ASP A 95 7.30 -14.96 -12.99
N LEU A 96 8.31 -15.03 -12.12
CA LEU A 96 9.54 -15.82 -12.31
C LEU A 96 9.35 -17.32 -11.98
N GLY A 97 8.14 -17.76 -11.60
CA GLY A 97 7.84 -19.14 -11.25
C GLY A 97 8.24 -19.54 -9.83
N VAL A 98 8.62 -18.59 -8.97
CA VAL A 98 9.06 -18.84 -7.60
C VAL A 98 7.90 -18.66 -6.62
N GLY A 99 7.69 -19.63 -5.73
CA GLY A 99 6.73 -19.50 -4.63
C GLY A 99 5.26 -19.72 -5.02
N LEU A 100 5.00 -20.42 -6.14
CA LEU A 100 3.64 -20.71 -6.64
C LEU A 100 2.76 -21.47 -5.63
N GLU A 101 3.34 -22.38 -4.84
CA GLU A 101 2.60 -23.13 -3.80
C GLU A 101 2.43 -22.35 -2.48
N ALA A 102 3.14 -21.23 -2.32
CA ALA A 102 3.16 -20.43 -1.08
C ALA A 102 2.56 -19.02 -1.28
N GLN A 103 1.70 -18.84 -2.28
CA GLN A 103 1.07 -17.57 -2.63
C GLN A 103 0.28 -16.92 -1.48
N ASP A 104 -0.46 -17.72 -0.71
CA ASP A 104 -1.27 -17.21 0.40
C ASP A 104 -0.38 -16.85 1.59
N LYS A 105 0.59 -17.73 1.92
CA LYS A 105 1.55 -17.51 3.00
C LYS A 105 2.38 -16.24 2.78
N SER A 106 2.88 -16.04 1.56
CA SER A 106 3.63 -14.83 1.18
C SER A 106 2.79 -13.56 1.26
N PHE A 107 1.50 -13.62 0.94
CA PHE A 107 0.58 -12.49 1.11
C PHE A 107 0.38 -12.14 2.59
N TYR A 108 0.10 -13.13 3.44
CA TYR A 108 -0.04 -12.88 4.88
C TYR A 108 1.27 -12.39 5.52
N ALA A 109 2.41 -12.91 5.09
CA ALA A 109 3.71 -12.42 5.51
C ALA A 109 3.89 -10.93 5.15
N ALA A 110 3.53 -10.52 3.93
CA ALA A 110 3.57 -9.12 3.54
C ALA A 110 2.68 -8.23 4.43
N LEU A 111 1.44 -8.68 4.73
CA LEU A 111 0.55 -7.95 5.64
C LEU A 111 1.12 -7.80 7.05
N ILE A 112 1.66 -8.89 7.62
CA ILE A 112 2.23 -8.86 8.98
C ILE A 112 3.44 -7.93 9.02
N VAL A 113 4.35 -8.03 8.05
CA VAL A 113 5.55 -7.18 7.98
C VAL A 113 5.14 -5.70 7.82
N THR A 114 4.17 -5.39 6.96
CA THR A 114 3.62 -4.03 6.86
C THR A 114 3.07 -3.56 8.19
N GLY A 115 2.24 -4.37 8.86
CA GLY A 115 1.63 -4.00 10.14
C GLY A 115 2.66 -3.75 11.24
N LEU A 116 3.70 -4.58 11.32
CA LEU A 116 4.80 -4.40 12.28
C LEU A 116 5.57 -3.10 12.01
N ILE A 117 5.91 -2.81 10.74
CA ILE A 117 6.60 -1.57 10.37
C ILE A 117 5.72 -0.35 10.68
N ALA A 118 4.43 -0.41 10.37
CA ALA A 118 3.49 0.67 10.64
C ALA A 118 3.37 0.97 12.15
N ILE A 119 3.25 -0.06 12.98
CA ILE A 119 3.19 0.10 14.44
C ILE A 119 4.52 0.66 14.97
N ALA A 120 5.64 0.12 14.51
CA ALA A 120 6.97 0.57 14.92
C ALA A 120 7.27 2.01 14.50
N SER A 121 6.64 2.52 13.43
CA SER A 121 6.85 3.90 12.97
C SER A 121 6.03 4.94 13.72
N VAL A 122 4.95 4.54 14.42
CA VAL A 122 4.06 5.48 15.13
C VAL A 122 4.83 6.43 16.07
N PRO A 123 5.75 5.97 16.93
CA PRO A 123 6.49 6.88 17.80
C PRO A 123 7.30 7.92 17.03
N THR A 124 7.93 7.52 15.93
CA THR A 124 8.76 8.42 15.09
C THR A 124 7.93 9.49 14.38
N PHE A 125 6.74 9.14 13.89
CA PHE A 125 5.89 10.09 13.15
C PHE A 125 5.00 10.94 14.05
N LEU A 126 4.72 10.50 15.29
CA LEU A 126 3.91 11.25 16.26
C LEU A 126 4.75 11.95 17.34
N GLU A 127 6.08 11.88 17.27
CA GLU A 127 6.95 12.61 18.18
C GLU A 127 6.73 14.13 18.04
N GLY A 128 6.57 14.84 19.17
CA GLY A 128 6.37 16.29 19.18
C GLY A 128 4.96 16.77 18.79
N VAL A 129 4.01 15.85 18.58
CA VAL A 129 2.59 16.17 18.37
C VAL A 129 1.87 16.56 19.68
N PHE A 130 2.41 16.14 20.83
CA PHE A 130 1.88 16.41 22.17
C PHE A 130 2.94 17.04 23.08
#